data_AF-A0A3L5TUT5-F1
#
_entry.id   AF-A0A3L5TUT5-F1
#
_cell.length_a   1.000
_cell.length_b   1.000
_cell.length_c   1.000
_cell.angle_alpha   90.00
_cell.angle_beta   90.00
_cell.angle_gamma   90.00
#
_symmetry.space_group_name_H-M   'P 1'
#
loop_
_entity.id
_entity.type
_entity.pdbx_description
1 polymer ?
#
loop_
_entity_poly.entity_id
_entity_poly.type
_entity_poly.pdbx_seq_one_letter_code
_entity_poly.pdbx_strand_id
1 'polypeptide(L)'
;MNFSPVSNYLSYQMIKHFPLQNEDLLSTVMLQLSEVPSVSLNSPDFLYLAQNINSTDTQKVIGSLVPDSTTANSLLSSLRSSGLDLVNSDSFIRKELTPRLIFTLSKLLDQFVETWQQQEERRRQKEEEDDCLYRYKAQLHGDERMEAEKEEDEFKQNFPSFEQDYMDVSGRPTLEGPEPVKVDSNNTLQDTISEEEMNTICRIHQAIFTLLTNADWLKQTCNIEVKVQDIIRPVLSNYMVMTSLLKPTYQYLNEKIDKPMFGGHLIVASVVQEQISQQVSQLQFVC
;
A
#
# COMPACT_ATOMS: atom_id res chain seq x y z
N MET A 1 -31.25 10.54 15.28
CA MET A 1 -30.03 9.94 14.70
C MET A 1 -29.22 9.36 15.84
N ASN A 2 -29.41 8.07 16.12
CA ASN A 2 -28.72 7.38 17.21
C ASN A 2 -27.33 6.98 16.71
N PHE A 3 -26.30 7.72 17.12
CA PHE A 3 -24.92 7.31 16.96
C PHE A 3 -24.63 6.20 17.98
N SER A 4 -24.47 4.96 17.49
CA SER A 4 -24.05 3.84 18.34
C SER A 4 -22.60 4.05 18.79
N PRO A 5 -22.32 4.10 20.11
CA PRO A 5 -20.98 4.34 20.66
C PRO A 5 -20.03 3.13 20.54
N VAL A 6 -20.50 2.02 19.98
CA VAL A 6 -19.75 0.75 19.93
C VAL A 6 -18.63 0.77 18.88
N SER A 7 -18.79 1.56 17.81
CA SER A 7 -17.78 1.65 16.73
C SER A 7 -16.48 2.31 17.20
N ASN A 8 -16.57 3.29 18.09
CA ASN A 8 -15.39 3.94 18.67
C ASN A 8 -14.65 3.02 19.65
N TYR A 9 -15.35 2.15 20.38
CA TYR A 9 -14.69 1.28 21.35
C TYR A 9 -13.80 0.21 20.70
N LEU A 10 -14.15 -0.28 19.51
CA LEU A 10 -13.32 -1.25 18.77
C LEU A 10 -12.06 -0.59 18.20
N SER A 11 -12.15 0.66 17.72
CA SER A 11 -10.98 1.46 17.33
C SER A 11 -10.05 1.68 18.54
N TYR A 12 -10.60 2.10 19.68
CA TYR A 12 -9.81 2.31 20.91
C TYR A 12 -9.21 1.04 21.53
N GLN A 13 -9.81 -0.15 21.32
CA GLN A 13 -9.25 -1.41 21.83
C GLN A 13 -8.22 -2.06 20.92
N MET A 14 -8.30 -1.87 19.60
CA MET A 14 -7.28 -2.35 18.66
C MET A 14 -6.00 -1.49 18.72
N ILE A 15 -6.13 -0.20 19.03
CA ILE A 15 -5.02 0.75 19.22
C ILE A 15 -4.22 0.46 20.52
N LYS A 16 -4.80 -0.26 21.49
CA LYS A 16 -4.11 -0.64 22.75
C LYS A 16 -3.10 -1.78 22.61
N HIS A 17 -3.00 -2.41 21.43
CA HIS A 17 -2.07 -3.50 21.17
C HIS A 17 -0.89 -3.10 20.27
N PHE A 18 -0.53 -1.81 20.21
CA PHE A 18 0.82 -1.45 19.77
C PHE A 18 1.80 -1.80 20.91
N PRO A 19 2.69 -2.79 20.76
CA PRO A 19 3.62 -3.11 21.83
C PRO A 19 4.53 -1.89 22.05
N LEU A 20 4.75 -1.53 23.32
CA LEU A 20 5.57 -0.40 23.78
C LEU A 20 6.97 -0.32 23.15
N GLN A 21 7.45 -1.41 22.55
CA GLN A 21 8.72 -1.50 21.82
C GLN A 21 8.67 -0.84 20.42
N ASN A 22 7.47 -0.65 19.86
CA ASN A 22 7.25 -0.02 18.57
C ASN A 22 6.99 1.49 18.66
N GLU A 23 6.76 2.08 19.84
CA GLU A 23 6.57 3.53 19.97
C GLU A 23 7.85 4.32 19.65
N ASP A 24 9.00 3.84 20.11
CA ASP A 24 10.31 4.44 19.76
C ASP A 24 10.62 4.29 18.27
N LEU A 25 10.27 3.13 17.68
CA LEU A 25 10.43 2.89 16.25
C LEU A 25 9.51 3.78 15.41
N LEU A 26 8.24 3.90 15.82
CA LEU A 26 7.25 4.78 15.19
C LEU A 26 7.71 6.23 15.25
N SER A 27 8.13 6.70 16.43
CA SER A 27 8.66 8.06 16.62
C SER A 27 9.88 8.31 15.73
N THR A 28 10.80 7.34 15.64
CA THR A 28 11.98 7.43 14.78
C THR A 28 11.62 7.49 13.30
N VAL A 29 10.73 6.61 12.84
CA VAL A 29 10.24 6.60 11.45
C VAL A 29 9.50 7.89 11.12
N MET A 30 8.64 8.39 12.00
CA MET A 30 7.91 9.64 11.78
C MET A 30 8.86 10.86 11.75
N LEU A 31 9.90 10.87 12.59
CA LEU A 31 10.96 11.88 12.53
C LEU A 31 11.73 11.82 11.20
N GLN A 32 12.05 10.62 10.72
CA GLN A 32 12.76 10.43 9.45
C GLN A 32 11.90 10.77 8.22
N LEU A 33 10.59 10.54 8.27
CA LEU A 33 9.64 10.88 7.20
C LEU A 33 9.32 12.37 7.16
N SER A 34 9.35 13.03 8.32
CA SER A 34 9.07 14.47 8.48
C SER A 34 10.23 15.38 8.10
N GLU A 35 11.41 14.79 7.93
CA GLU A 35 12.62 15.44 7.49
C GLU A 35 12.53 15.83 6.00
N VAL A 36 11.86 16.95 5.73
CA VAL A 36 11.72 17.49 4.38
C VAL A 36 12.96 18.31 3.99
N PRO A 37 13.56 18.09 2.80
CA PRO A 37 14.64 18.92 2.30
C PRO A 37 14.19 20.39 2.27
N SER A 38 14.90 21.23 3.01
CA SER A 38 14.64 22.66 3.15
C SER A 38 15.88 23.44 2.71
N VAL A 39 15.76 24.75 2.50
CA VAL A 39 16.89 25.59 2.04
C VAL A 39 18.02 25.73 3.10
N SER A 40 17.96 24.99 4.21
CA SER A 40 18.94 25.05 5.28
C SER A 40 20.12 24.09 5.03
N LEU A 41 21.33 24.52 5.37
CA LEU A 41 22.57 23.76 5.14
C LEU A 41 22.63 22.40 5.89
N ASN A 42 21.72 22.18 6.84
CA ASN A 42 21.61 20.96 7.65
C ASN A 42 20.41 20.08 7.24
N SER A 43 19.73 20.40 6.14
CA SER A 43 18.57 19.62 5.72
C SER A 43 18.99 18.29 5.08
N PRO A 44 18.18 17.24 5.25
CA PRO A 44 18.44 15.95 4.62
C PRO A 44 18.36 16.04 3.10
N ASP A 45 19.22 15.28 2.44
CA ASP A 45 19.30 15.16 0.98
C ASP A 45 18.11 14.34 0.44
N PHE A 46 17.69 14.57 -0.81
CA PHE A 46 16.59 13.84 -1.45
C PHE A 46 16.82 12.33 -1.41
N LEU A 47 18.08 11.90 -1.62
CA LEU A 47 18.47 10.50 -1.56
C LEU A 47 18.36 9.91 -0.15
N TYR A 48 18.65 10.68 0.89
CA TYR A 48 18.52 10.21 2.28
C TYR A 48 17.05 10.01 2.65
N LEU A 49 16.21 10.97 2.28
CA LEU A 49 14.77 10.87 2.47
C LEU A 49 14.17 9.67 1.72
N ALA A 50 14.55 9.46 0.45
CA ALA A 50 14.12 8.31 -0.35
C ALA A 50 14.51 6.95 0.26
N GLN A 51 15.68 6.87 0.89
CA GLN A 51 16.14 5.66 1.60
C GLN A 51 15.34 5.39 2.87
N ASN A 52 15.00 6.43 3.63
CA ASN A 52 14.24 6.31 4.87
C ASN A 52 12.80 5.90 4.60
N ILE A 53 12.15 6.57 3.64
CA ILE A 53 10.79 6.29 3.16
C ILE A 53 10.62 4.83 2.76
N ASN A 54 11.61 4.25 2.07
CA ASN A 54 11.54 2.87 1.58
C ASN A 54 12.25 1.86 2.48
N SER A 55 12.57 2.24 3.72
CA SER A 55 13.12 1.32 4.70
C SER A 55 12.11 0.23 5.07
N THR A 56 12.60 -0.97 5.35
CA THR A 56 11.79 -2.10 5.84
C THR A 56 11.05 -1.76 7.13
N ASP A 57 11.63 -0.87 7.95
CA ASP A 57 11.05 -0.43 9.21
C ASP A 57 9.82 0.45 8.98
N THR A 58 9.88 1.34 7.98
CA THR A 58 8.72 2.16 7.60
C THR A 58 7.58 1.29 7.07
N GLN A 59 7.89 0.28 6.24
CA GLN A 59 6.88 -0.64 5.72
C GLN A 59 6.22 -1.47 6.84
N LYS A 60 7.00 -1.98 7.80
CA LYS A 60 6.50 -2.70 8.98
C LYS A 60 5.63 -1.81 9.86
N VAL A 61 6.06 -0.57 10.10
CA VAL A 61 5.30 0.39 10.90
C VAL A 61 3.96 0.66 10.24
N ILE A 62 3.91 0.98 8.95
CA ILE A 62 2.64 1.20 8.22
C ILE A 62 1.73 -0.01 8.34
N GLY A 63 2.29 -1.21 8.18
CA GLY A 63 1.51 -2.44 8.29
C GLY A 63 0.95 -2.71 9.69
N SER A 64 1.63 -2.26 10.73
CA SER A 64 1.15 -2.37 12.11
C SER A 64 0.13 -1.28 12.51
N LEU A 65 0.16 -0.14 11.80
CA LEU A 65 -0.59 1.07 12.17
C LEU A 65 -1.97 1.13 11.50
N VAL A 66 -2.07 0.58 10.29
CA VAL A 66 -3.26 0.64 9.47
C VAL A 66 -3.92 -0.75 9.47
N PRO A 67 -5.06 -0.92 10.17
CA PRO A 67 -5.72 -2.23 10.29
C PRO A 67 -6.40 -2.68 9.00
N ASP A 68 -6.64 -1.75 8.07
CA ASP A 68 -7.25 -2.04 6.76
C ASP A 68 -6.16 -2.25 5.71
N SER A 69 -6.14 -3.45 5.11
CA SER A 69 -5.12 -3.87 4.16
C SER A 69 -5.15 -3.06 2.87
N THR A 70 -6.31 -2.53 2.48
CA THR A 70 -6.48 -1.74 1.25
C THR A 70 -5.84 -0.37 1.39
N THR A 71 -6.10 0.32 2.51
CA THR A 71 -5.51 1.64 2.78
C THR A 71 -4.02 1.57 3.12
N ALA A 72 -3.58 0.48 3.75
CA ALA A 72 -2.15 0.25 3.97
C ALA A 72 -1.39 0.07 2.64
N ASN A 73 -1.94 -0.73 1.72
CA ASN A 73 -1.34 -0.94 0.40
C ASN A 73 -1.30 0.35 -0.43
N SER A 74 -2.36 1.16 -0.42
CA SER A 74 -2.35 2.44 -1.16
C SER A 74 -1.34 3.43 -0.61
N LEU A 75 -1.13 3.45 0.71
CA LEU A 75 -0.10 4.27 1.36
C LEU A 75 1.30 3.76 1.02
N LEU A 76 1.52 2.44 1.04
CA LEU A 76 2.80 1.84 0.64
C LEU A 76 3.13 2.14 -0.83
N SER A 77 2.16 2.02 -1.73
CA SER A 77 2.32 2.39 -3.14
C SER A 77 2.65 3.88 -3.32
N SER A 78 1.96 4.75 -2.58
CA SER A 78 2.22 6.20 -2.62
C SER A 78 3.62 6.53 -2.08
N LEU A 79 4.05 5.85 -1.02
CA LEU A 79 5.35 6.02 -0.38
C LEU A 79 6.49 5.60 -1.33
N ARG A 80 6.33 4.45 -1.98
CA ARG A 80 7.25 3.94 -2.99
C ARG A 80 7.38 4.86 -4.20
N SER A 81 6.25 5.32 -4.72
CA SER A 81 6.20 6.27 -5.82
C SER A 81 6.87 7.60 -5.46
N SER A 82 6.60 8.12 -4.26
CA SER A 82 7.26 9.31 -3.72
C SER A 82 8.78 9.13 -3.62
N GLY A 83 9.26 7.98 -3.15
CA GLY A 83 10.68 7.67 -3.09
C GLY A 83 11.36 7.63 -4.46
N LEU A 84 10.70 7.05 -5.47
CA LEU A 84 11.20 7.06 -6.85
C LEU A 84 11.24 8.47 -7.44
N ASP A 85 10.20 9.28 -7.21
CA ASP A 85 10.15 10.66 -7.66
C ASP A 85 11.27 11.51 -7.02
N LEU A 86 11.59 11.29 -5.75
CA LEU A 86 12.71 11.95 -5.07
C LEU A 86 14.06 11.60 -5.68
N VAL A 87 14.30 10.32 -5.99
CA VAL A 87 15.53 9.88 -6.68
C VAL A 87 15.61 10.44 -8.09
N ASN A 88 14.49 10.45 -8.80
CA ASN A 88 14.40 11.01 -10.14
C ASN A 88 14.74 12.51 -10.14
N SER A 89 14.21 13.28 -9.21
CA SER A 89 14.50 14.71 -9.10
C SER A 89 15.94 15.01 -8.67
N ASP A 90 16.53 14.22 -7.76
CA ASP A 90 17.96 14.32 -7.45
C ASP A 90 18.83 14.06 -8.69
N SER A 91 18.47 13.05 -9.50
CA SER A 91 19.17 12.71 -10.74
C SER A 91 19.15 13.88 -11.75
N PHE A 92 18.02 14.57 -11.87
CA PHE A 92 17.87 15.71 -12.77
C PHE A 92 18.57 16.97 -12.26
N ILE A 93 18.58 17.21 -10.95
CA ILE A 93 19.29 18.34 -10.35
C ILE A 93 20.80 18.18 -10.54
N ARG A 94 21.33 16.97 -10.27
CA ARG A 94 22.77 16.70 -10.34
C ARG A 94 23.29 16.52 -11.76
N LYS A 95 22.44 16.01 -12.66
CA LYS A 95 22.79 15.68 -14.05
C LYS A 95 23.96 14.69 -14.17
N GLU A 96 24.20 13.90 -13.12
CA GLU A 96 25.23 12.87 -13.08
C GLU A 96 24.74 11.62 -12.37
N LEU A 97 25.30 10.47 -12.75
CA LEU A 97 25.06 9.19 -12.09
C LEU A 97 26.10 8.98 -10.99
N THR A 98 25.91 9.61 -9.84
CA THR A 98 26.78 9.42 -8.67
C THR A 98 26.63 7.96 -8.13
N PRO A 99 27.68 7.33 -7.59
CA PRO A 99 27.58 5.98 -7.02
C PRO A 99 26.49 5.84 -5.95
N ARG A 100 26.25 6.88 -5.15
CA ARG A 100 25.20 6.91 -4.13
C ARG A 100 23.79 6.90 -4.74
N LEU A 101 23.60 7.58 -5.87
CA LEU A 101 22.34 7.60 -6.60
C LEU A 101 22.06 6.22 -7.19
N ILE A 102 23.05 5.62 -7.87
CA ILE A 102 22.93 4.27 -8.42
C ILE A 102 22.62 3.27 -7.31
N PHE A 103 23.37 3.31 -6.20
CA PHE A 103 23.13 2.42 -5.05
C PHE A 103 21.70 2.55 -4.51
N THR A 104 21.19 3.78 -4.38
CA THR A 104 19.83 4.03 -3.88
C THR A 104 18.79 3.53 -4.88
N LEU A 105 18.97 3.85 -6.17
CA LEU A 105 18.09 3.41 -7.24
C LEU A 105 18.05 1.88 -7.33
N SER A 106 19.21 1.21 -7.32
CA SER A 106 19.29 -0.26 -7.32
C SER A 106 18.56 -0.85 -6.13
N LYS A 107 18.78 -0.33 -4.90
CA LYS A 107 18.07 -0.81 -3.71
C LYS A 107 16.54 -0.68 -3.84
N LEU A 108 16.06 0.44 -4.39
CA LEU A 108 14.62 0.62 -4.61
C LEU A 108 14.10 -0.36 -5.65
N LEU A 109 14.78 -0.49 -6.79
CA LEU A 109 14.39 -1.41 -7.86
C LEU A 109 14.41 -2.86 -7.38
N ASP A 110 15.40 -3.25 -6.58
CA ASP A 110 15.48 -4.59 -5.99
C ASP A 110 14.25 -4.87 -5.11
N GLN A 111 13.82 -3.90 -4.30
CA GLN A 111 12.58 -4.03 -3.51
C GLN A 111 11.35 -4.19 -4.40
N PHE A 112 11.24 -3.43 -5.50
CA PHE A 112 10.13 -3.60 -6.45
C PHE A 112 10.17 -4.96 -7.13
N VAL A 113 11.34 -5.44 -7.54
CA VAL A 113 11.50 -6.75 -8.17
C VAL A 113 11.14 -7.85 -7.18
N GLU A 114 11.56 -7.74 -5.92
CA GLU A 114 11.22 -8.70 -4.87
C GLU A 114 9.71 -8.74 -4.61
N THR A 115 9.07 -7.59 -4.40
CA THR A 115 7.60 -7.51 -4.22
C THR A 115 6.87 -8.06 -5.45
N TRP A 116 7.35 -7.77 -6.67
CA TRP A 116 6.75 -8.27 -7.90
C TRP A 116 6.89 -9.79 -8.02
N GLN A 117 8.07 -10.34 -7.71
CA GLN A 117 8.29 -11.80 -7.69
C GLN A 117 7.38 -12.48 -6.67
N GLN A 118 7.22 -11.91 -5.48
CA GLN A 118 6.29 -12.42 -4.46
C GLN A 118 4.83 -12.34 -4.90
N GLN A 119 4.45 -11.30 -5.66
CA GLN A 119 3.12 -11.19 -6.26
C GLN A 119 2.90 -12.24 -7.34
N GLU A 120 3.89 -12.48 -8.19
CA GLU A 120 3.81 -13.44 -9.29
C GLU A 120 3.79 -14.89 -8.78
N GLU A 121 4.58 -15.21 -7.76
CA GLU A 121 4.55 -16.51 -7.09
C GLU A 121 3.18 -16.78 -6.45
N ARG A 122 2.57 -15.78 -5.81
CA ARG A 122 1.19 -15.89 -5.29
C ARG A 122 0.16 -16.09 -6.40
N ARG A 123 0.30 -15.39 -7.53
CA ARG A 123 -0.57 -15.57 -8.70
C ARG A 123 -0.50 -17.01 -9.19
N ARG A 124 0.72 -17.54 -9.30
CA ARG A 124 0.97 -18.93 -9.69
C ARG A 124 0.38 -19.94 -8.70
N GLN A 125 0.58 -19.74 -7.39
CA GLN A 125 0.02 -20.62 -6.36
C GLN A 125 -1.51 -20.65 -6.42
N LYS A 126 -2.15 -19.48 -6.61
CA LYS A 126 -3.60 -19.39 -6.78
C LYS A 126 -4.08 -20.13 -8.03
N GLU A 127 -3.35 -20.03 -9.14
CA GLU A 127 -3.66 -20.78 -10.37
C GLU A 127 -3.51 -22.29 -10.16
N GLU A 128 -2.48 -22.73 -9.43
CA GLU A 128 -2.28 -24.15 -9.09
C GLU A 128 -3.39 -24.66 -8.14
N GLU A 129 -3.83 -23.86 -7.16
CA GLU A 129 -4.96 -24.15 -6.28
C GLU A 129 -6.28 -24.24 -7.06
N ASP A 130 -6.54 -23.29 -7.95
CA ASP A 130 -7.74 -23.27 -8.80
C ASP A 130 -7.75 -24.46 -9.78
N ASP A 131 -6.59 -24.83 -10.35
CA ASP A 131 -6.44 -26.02 -11.19
C ASP A 131 -6.67 -27.32 -10.41
N CYS A 132 -6.20 -27.41 -9.17
CA CYS A 132 -6.47 -28.54 -8.29
C CYS A 132 -7.96 -28.61 -7.92
N LEU A 133 -8.58 -27.46 -7.61
CA LEU A 133 -10.01 -27.36 -7.32
C LEU A 133 -10.84 -27.77 -8.54
N TYR A 134 -10.45 -27.35 -9.74
CA TYR A 134 -11.12 -27.73 -10.99
C TYR A 134 -11.00 -29.22 -11.25
N ARG A 135 -9.81 -29.82 -11.08
CA ARG A 135 -9.61 -31.27 -11.21
C ARG A 135 -10.42 -32.05 -10.18
N TYR A 136 -10.46 -31.60 -8.93
CA TYR A 136 -11.23 -32.24 -7.88
C TYR A 136 -12.74 -32.15 -8.14
N LYS A 137 -13.25 -30.96 -8.50
CA LYS A 137 -14.66 -30.78 -8.91
C LYS A 137 -14.99 -31.61 -10.16
N ALA A 138 -14.11 -31.68 -11.15
CA ALA A 138 -14.33 -32.50 -12.34
C ALA A 138 -14.35 -34.00 -12.03
N GLN A 139 -13.55 -34.47 -11.05
CA GLN A 139 -13.61 -35.85 -10.57
C GLN A 139 -14.90 -36.12 -9.78
N LEU A 140 -15.33 -35.20 -8.91
CA LEU A 140 -16.60 -35.31 -8.17
C LEU A 140 -17.83 -35.29 -9.09
N HIS A 141 -17.88 -34.36 -10.04
CA HIS A 141 -19.00 -34.23 -10.98
C HIS A 141 -18.98 -35.28 -12.11
N GLY A 142 -17.82 -35.86 -12.40
CA GLY A 142 -17.69 -36.98 -13.34
C GLY A 142 -18.25 -38.30 -12.79
N ASP A 143 -18.40 -38.41 -11.47
CA ASP A 143 -18.89 -39.60 -10.77
C ASP A 143 -20.37 -39.47 -10.33
N GLU A 144 -21.07 -38.41 -10.72
CA GLU A 144 -22.48 -38.16 -10.39
C GLU A 144 -23.42 -39.31 -10.79
N ARG A 145 -23.08 -40.08 -11.83
CA ARG A 145 -23.86 -41.27 -12.20
C ARG A 145 -23.72 -42.41 -11.18
N MET A 146 -22.60 -42.52 -10.49
CA MET A 146 -22.33 -43.59 -9.52
C MET A 146 -22.69 -43.15 -8.09
N GLU A 147 -22.56 -41.85 -7.79
CA GLU A 147 -22.90 -41.31 -6.47
C GLU A 147 -24.40 -41.11 -6.28
N ALA A 148 -25.14 -40.64 -7.29
CA ALA A 148 -26.61 -40.51 -7.19
C ALA A 148 -27.30 -41.88 -7.01
N GLU A 149 -26.75 -42.94 -7.60
CA GLU A 149 -27.26 -44.31 -7.44
C GLU A 149 -26.96 -44.85 -6.04
N LYS A 150 -25.77 -44.56 -5.48
CA LYS A 150 -25.43 -44.90 -4.09
C LYS A 150 -26.24 -44.11 -3.06
N GLU A 151 -26.44 -42.81 -3.27
CA GLU A 151 -27.27 -41.98 -2.39
C GLU A 151 -28.73 -42.47 -2.37
N GLU A 152 -29.26 -42.92 -3.51
CA GLU A 152 -30.62 -43.49 -3.56
C GLU A 152 -30.73 -44.83 -2.82
N ASP A 153 -29.69 -45.68 -2.91
CA ASP A 153 -29.64 -46.97 -2.20
C ASP A 153 -29.41 -46.79 -0.69
N GLU A 154 -28.57 -45.83 -0.28
CA GLU A 154 -28.39 -45.46 1.13
C GLU A 154 -29.65 -44.81 1.72
N PHE A 155 -30.34 -43.97 0.95
CA PHE A 155 -31.63 -43.41 1.34
C PHE A 155 -32.68 -44.49 1.56
N LYS A 156 -32.77 -45.49 0.67
CA LYS A 156 -33.71 -46.62 0.81
C LYS A 156 -33.34 -47.54 1.99
N GLN A 157 -32.07 -47.68 2.33
CA GLN A 157 -31.64 -48.47 3.50
C GLN A 157 -31.88 -47.74 4.83
N ASN A 158 -31.68 -46.42 4.87
CA ASN A 158 -31.87 -45.62 6.08
C ASN A 158 -33.31 -45.15 6.29
N PHE A 159 -34.17 -45.19 5.28
CA PHE A 159 -35.60 -44.92 5.39
C PHE A 159 -36.45 -46.14 5.02
N PRO A 160 -36.63 -47.11 5.94
CA PRO A 160 -37.73 -48.07 5.87
C PRO A 160 -39.07 -47.31 5.74
N SER A 161 -40.00 -47.85 4.95
CA SER A 161 -41.25 -47.19 4.56
C SER A 161 -41.94 -46.45 5.71
N PHE A 162 -42.16 -45.16 5.50
CA PHE A 162 -42.62 -44.11 6.41
C PHE A 162 -43.99 -44.36 7.12
N GLU A 163 -44.66 -45.48 6.84
CA GLU A 163 -46.05 -45.71 7.28
C GLU A 163 -46.16 -46.23 8.72
N GLN A 164 -45.09 -46.79 9.33
CA GLN A 164 -45.20 -47.53 10.60
C GLN A 164 -44.65 -46.83 11.84
N ASP A 165 -43.79 -45.81 11.70
CA ASP A 165 -43.04 -45.25 12.83
C ASP A 165 -43.49 -43.83 13.29
N TYR A 166 -44.46 -43.21 12.62
CA TYR A 166 -44.92 -41.83 12.93
C TYR A 166 -46.34 -41.72 13.47
N MET A 167 -46.91 -42.79 14.03
CA MET A 167 -48.23 -42.73 14.69
C MET A 167 -48.23 -41.94 16.00
N ASP A 168 -47.08 -41.72 16.66
CA ASP A 168 -47.04 -41.19 18.05
C ASP A 168 -46.24 -39.87 18.22
N VAL A 169 -45.66 -39.30 17.16
CA VAL A 169 -44.75 -38.14 17.26
C VAL A 169 -45.15 -37.00 16.33
N SER A 170 -46.45 -36.71 16.19
CA SER A 170 -46.92 -35.48 15.55
C SER A 170 -46.92 -34.30 16.55
N GLY A 171 -45.74 -33.93 17.06
CA GLY A 171 -45.66 -32.77 17.95
C GLY A 171 -44.29 -32.44 18.52
N ARG A 172 -43.42 -31.78 17.74
CA ARG A 172 -42.59 -30.62 18.17
C ARG A 172 -41.71 -30.05 17.03
N PRO A 173 -41.30 -28.77 17.14
CA PRO A 173 -40.73 -27.99 16.03
C PRO A 173 -39.21 -28.15 15.87
N THR A 174 -38.74 -27.87 14.65
CA THR A 174 -37.38 -28.03 14.13
C THR A 174 -36.35 -27.05 14.70
N LEU A 175 -35.10 -27.50 14.75
CA LEU A 175 -33.92 -26.83 15.29
C LEU A 175 -33.04 -26.29 14.14
N GLU A 176 -33.45 -25.22 13.47
CA GLU A 176 -32.61 -24.51 12.48
C GLU A 176 -32.17 -23.16 13.07
N GLY A 177 -30.92 -23.09 13.50
CA GLY A 177 -30.17 -21.84 13.62
C GLY A 177 -28.99 -21.92 12.65
N PRO A 178 -28.75 -20.93 11.78
CA PRO A 178 -27.60 -20.95 10.91
C PRO A 178 -26.32 -20.68 11.73
N GLU A 179 -25.35 -21.59 11.65
CA GLU A 179 -24.01 -21.34 12.16
C GLU A 179 -23.29 -20.33 11.25
N PRO A 180 -22.70 -19.24 11.79
CA PRO A 180 -21.86 -18.36 11.01
C PRO A 180 -20.50 -19.03 10.76
N VAL A 181 -20.25 -19.38 9.50
CA VAL A 181 -18.91 -19.71 8.99
C VAL A 181 -18.00 -18.52 9.26
N LYS A 182 -17.07 -18.67 10.21
CA LYS A 182 -15.94 -17.76 10.37
C LYS A 182 -14.98 -18.05 9.23
N VAL A 183 -15.04 -17.21 8.21
CA VAL A 183 -13.94 -17.08 7.25
C VAL A 183 -12.80 -16.44 8.02
N ASP A 184 -11.80 -17.24 8.38
CA ASP A 184 -10.52 -16.75 8.88
C ASP A 184 -9.82 -16.01 7.74
N SER A 185 -10.22 -14.76 7.53
CA SER A 185 -9.46 -13.81 6.75
C SER A 185 -8.18 -13.53 7.51
N ASN A 186 -7.15 -14.35 7.27
CA ASN A 186 -5.77 -13.98 7.52
C ASN A 186 -5.48 -12.72 6.70
N ASN A 187 -5.78 -11.56 7.29
CA ASN A 187 -5.62 -10.24 6.71
C ASN A 187 -4.15 -9.83 6.77
N THR A 188 -3.26 -10.72 6.33
CA THR A 188 -1.86 -10.41 6.13
C THR A 188 -1.82 -9.42 4.98
N LEU A 189 -1.24 -8.25 5.22
CA LEU A 189 -1.03 -7.21 4.23
C LEU A 189 -0.39 -7.82 2.99
N GLN A 190 -1.18 -7.93 1.93
CA GLN A 190 -0.71 -8.43 0.66
C GLN A 190 -0.14 -7.25 -0.10
N ASP A 191 1.17 -7.07 0.02
CA ASP A 191 1.89 -6.06 -0.72
C ASP A 191 1.76 -6.34 -2.23
N THR A 192 1.19 -5.41 -3.00
CA THR A 192 0.92 -5.58 -4.43
C THR A 192 1.39 -4.37 -5.21
N ILE A 193 2.02 -4.62 -6.35
CA ILE A 193 2.41 -3.58 -7.31
C ILE A 193 1.30 -3.43 -8.35
N SER A 194 0.85 -2.19 -8.53
CA SER A 194 -0.09 -1.79 -9.56
C SER A 194 0.60 -1.63 -10.93
N GLU A 195 -0.16 -1.78 -12.01
CA GLU A 195 0.31 -1.54 -13.38
C GLU A 195 0.80 -0.08 -13.58
N GLU A 196 0.17 0.87 -12.90
CA GLU A 196 0.57 2.29 -12.95
C GLU A 196 1.95 2.51 -12.31
N GLU A 197 2.24 1.81 -11.21
CA GLU A 197 3.54 1.84 -10.55
C GLU A 197 4.62 1.23 -11.44
N MET A 198 4.32 0.08 -12.06
CA MET A 198 5.22 -0.58 -13.00
C MET A 198 5.59 0.34 -14.18
N ASN A 199 4.60 1.00 -14.78
CA ASN A 199 4.83 1.95 -15.86
C ASN A 199 5.68 3.14 -15.41
N THR A 200 5.45 3.63 -14.19
CA THR A 200 6.22 4.74 -13.60
C THR A 200 7.68 4.35 -13.38
N ILE A 201 7.93 3.15 -12.85
CA ILE A 201 9.28 2.59 -12.65
C ILE A 201 10.03 2.49 -13.98
N CYS A 202 9.41 1.86 -14.99
CA CYS A 202 10.00 1.72 -16.32
C CYS A 202 10.34 3.08 -16.94
N ARG A 203 9.44 4.06 -16.81
CA ARG A 203 9.66 5.41 -17.31
C ARG A 203 10.82 6.11 -16.61
N ILE A 204 10.90 6.05 -15.28
CA ILE A 204 11.97 6.68 -14.50
C ILE A 204 13.31 6.02 -14.81
N HIS A 205 13.36 4.68 -14.82
CA HIS A 205 14.56 3.94 -15.20
C HIS A 205 15.03 4.33 -16.61
N GLN A 206 14.13 4.31 -17.59
CA GLN A 206 14.46 4.71 -18.96
C GLN A 206 14.95 6.16 -19.02
N ALA A 207 14.29 7.08 -18.33
CA ALA A 207 14.66 8.50 -18.31
C ALA A 207 16.07 8.69 -17.74
N ILE A 208 16.36 8.14 -16.56
CA ILE A 208 17.67 8.25 -15.90
C ILE A 208 18.78 7.71 -16.81
N PHE A 209 18.64 6.48 -17.31
CA PHE A 209 19.71 5.86 -18.10
C PHE A 209 19.82 6.43 -19.50
N THR A 210 18.75 6.88 -20.14
CA THR A 210 18.85 7.50 -21.49
C THR A 210 19.38 8.93 -21.43
N LEU A 211 19.03 9.69 -20.37
CA LEU A 211 19.35 11.10 -20.27
C LEU A 211 20.69 11.38 -19.58
N LEU A 212 21.17 10.48 -18.73
CA LEU A 212 22.39 10.68 -17.94
C LEU A 212 23.56 9.79 -18.39
N THR A 213 23.33 8.76 -19.22
CA THR A 213 24.44 8.03 -19.83
C THR A 213 24.89 8.73 -21.11
N ASN A 214 26.21 8.85 -21.26
CA ASN A 214 26.83 9.34 -22.47
C ASN A 214 27.54 8.15 -23.12
N ALA A 215 27.27 7.92 -24.40
CA ALA A 215 28.00 6.94 -25.19
C ALA A 215 28.48 7.64 -26.46
N ASP A 216 29.67 7.29 -26.95
CA ASP A 216 30.27 7.94 -28.12
C ASP A 216 29.38 7.86 -29.38
N TRP A 217 28.51 6.85 -29.46
CA TRP A 217 27.54 6.66 -30.53
C TRP A 217 26.16 7.28 -30.23
N LEU A 218 25.88 7.64 -28.98
CA LEU A 218 24.65 8.29 -28.52
C LEU A 218 24.89 9.79 -28.43
N LYS A 219 24.64 10.52 -29.53
CA LYS A 219 24.65 11.99 -29.50
C LYS A 219 23.58 12.48 -28.52
N GLN A 220 24.02 12.92 -27.35
CA GLN A 220 23.15 13.40 -26.30
C GLN A 220 22.49 14.70 -26.74
N THR A 221 21.22 14.64 -27.13
CA THR A 221 20.45 15.79 -27.63
C THR A 221 19.68 16.54 -26.53
N CYS A 222 19.71 16.07 -25.28
CA CYS A 222 18.86 16.62 -24.24
C CYS A 222 19.57 17.69 -23.41
N ASN A 223 19.18 18.94 -23.63
CA ASN A 223 19.35 20.00 -22.66
C ASN A 223 18.30 19.76 -21.56
N ILE A 224 18.69 19.11 -20.46
CA ILE A 224 17.79 18.87 -19.32
C ILE A 224 17.56 20.22 -18.63
N GLU A 225 16.45 20.87 -18.97
CA GLU A 225 15.91 22.01 -18.22
C GLU A 225 15.14 21.48 -17.01
N VAL A 226 15.74 21.59 -15.82
CA VAL A 226 15.09 21.24 -14.57
C VAL A 226 14.05 22.31 -14.25
N LYS A 227 12.77 21.95 -14.26
CA LYS A 227 11.72 22.88 -13.85
C LYS A 227 11.59 22.86 -12.33
N VAL A 228 11.21 23.99 -11.75
CA VAL A 228 10.91 24.08 -10.31
C VAL A 228 9.84 23.06 -9.90
N GLN A 229 8.89 22.76 -10.79
CA GLN A 229 7.87 21.73 -10.56
C GLN A 229 8.45 20.33 -10.39
N ASP A 230 9.55 20.01 -11.06
CA ASP A 230 10.20 18.70 -10.96
C ASP A 230 10.84 18.51 -9.58
N ILE A 231 11.18 19.60 -8.88
CA ILE A 231 11.75 19.58 -7.53
C ILE A 231 10.65 19.60 -6.47
N ILE A 232 9.62 20.43 -6.65
CA ILE A 232 8.56 20.62 -5.65
C ILE A 232 7.58 19.45 -5.61
N ARG A 233 7.24 18.85 -6.75
CA ARG A 233 6.22 17.79 -6.83
C ARG A 233 6.54 16.54 -5.99
N PRO A 234 7.76 15.96 -6.02
CA PRO A 234 8.11 14.83 -5.16
C PRO A 234 8.04 15.18 -3.68
N VAL A 235 8.50 16.39 -3.32
CA VAL A 235 8.46 16.86 -1.94
C VAL A 235 7.03 17.00 -1.43
N LEU A 236 6.14 17.52 -2.26
CA LEU A 236 4.73 17.63 -1.94
C LEU A 236 4.07 16.26 -1.82
N SER A 237 4.37 15.34 -2.74
CA SER A 237 3.89 13.94 -2.69
C SER A 237 4.28 13.29 -1.36
N ASN A 238 5.56 13.40 -0.98
CA ASN A 238 6.05 12.89 0.30
C ASN A 238 5.31 13.50 1.49
N TYR A 239 5.13 14.82 1.49
CA TYR A 239 4.42 15.52 2.55
C TYR A 239 2.95 15.05 2.67
N MET A 240 2.27 14.79 1.55
CA MET A 240 0.89 14.29 1.55
C MET A 240 0.80 12.85 2.10
N VAL A 241 1.75 11.98 1.76
CA VAL A 241 1.83 10.63 2.32
C VAL A 241 2.10 10.69 3.83
N MET A 242 3.04 11.52 4.24
CA MET A 242 3.39 11.72 5.65
C MET A 242 2.21 12.25 6.46
N THR A 243 1.50 13.29 6.00
CA THR A 243 0.32 13.81 6.71
C THR A 243 -0.81 12.79 6.81
N SER A 244 -0.93 11.87 5.85
CA SER A 244 -1.89 10.77 5.90
C SER A 244 -1.53 9.74 6.98
N LEU A 245 -0.24 9.48 7.18
CA LEU A 245 0.27 8.65 8.28
C LEU A 245 0.23 9.36 9.64
N LEU A 246 0.30 10.69 9.65
CA LEU A 246 0.29 11.50 10.87
C LEU A 246 -1.07 11.52 11.58
N LYS A 247 -2.16 11.57 10.80
CA LYS A 247 -3.54 11.61 11.32
C LYS A 247 -3.84 10.48 12.33
N PRO A 248 -3.57 9.20 12.03
CA PRO A 248 -3.79 8.12 12.98
C PRO A 248 -2.76 8.05 14.12
N THR A 249 -1.58 8.66 13.95
CA THR A 249 -0.44 8.54 14.90
C THR A 249 -0.25 9.73 15.80
N TYR A 250 -1.04 10.80 15.63
CA TYR A 250 -0.84 12.07 16.32
C TYR A 250 -0.76 11.93 17.85
N GLN A 251 -1.46 10.95 18.44
CA GLN A 251 -1.46 10.70 19.89
C GLN A 251 -0.12 10.17 20.42
N TYR A 252 0.70 9.58 19.56
CA TYR A 252 2.00 8.97 19.87
C TYR A 252 3.17 9.88 19.52
N LEU A 253 2.86 11.06 19.00
CA LEU A 253 3.82 11.99 18.41
C LEU A 253 4.31 12.98 19.47
N ASN A 254 5.60 13.32 19.40
CA ASN A 254 6.23 14.25 20.34
C ASN A 254 6.55 15.59 19.66
N GLU A 255 6.74 16.65 20.44
CA GLU A 255 7.09 18.02 20.02
C GLU A 255 8.33 18.09 19.10
N LYS A 256 9.15 17.03 19.09
CA LYS A 256 10.35 16.90 18.27
C LYS A 256 10.07 16.87 16.77
N ILE A 257 8.84 16.54 16.35
CA ILE A 257 8.48 16.42 14.93
C ILE A 257 8.15 17.76 14.25
N ASP A 258 7.78 18.77 15.03
CA ASP A 258 7.37 20.07 14.50
C ASP A 258 8.52 20.76 13.75
N LYS A 259 9.75 20.61 14.27
CA LYS A 259 10.94 21.23 13.70
C LYS A 259 11.31 20.64 12.33
N PRO A 260 11.39 19.30 12.14
CA PRO A 260 11.53 18.70 10.80
C PRO A 260 10.38 19.07 9.84
N MET A 261 9.13 19.07 10.31
CA MET A 261 7.96 19.33 9.45
C MET A 261 7.87 20.78 8.95
N PHE A 262 8.46 21.73 9.65
CA PHE A 262 8.40 23.15 9.30
C PHE A 262 8.79 23.44 7.84
N GLY A 263 9.81 22.74 7.32
CA GLY A 263 10.23 22.88 5.92
C GLY A 263 9.13 22.46 4.94
N GLY A 264 8.46 21.34 5.21
CA GLY A 264 7.32 20.87 4.42
C GLY A 264 6.12 21.83 4.47
N HIS A 265 5.78 22.32 5.67
CA HIS A 265 4.73 23.32 5.84
C HIS A 265 4.98 24.59 5.02
N LEU A 266 6.23 25.07 4.99
CA LEU A 266 6.59 26.27 4.24
C LEU A 266 6.45 26.07 2.72
N ILE A 267 6.87 24.91 2.20
CA ILE A 267 6.73 24.57 0.78
C ILE A 267 5.25 24.45 0.40
N VAL A 268 4.44 23.81 1.23
CA VAL A 268 2.99 23.70 0.98
C VAL A 268 2.34 25.08 1.01
N ALA A 269 2.69 25.92 1.99
CA ALA A 269 2.19 27.28 2.09
C ALA A 269 2.56 28.12 0.86
N SER A 270 3.80 28.00 0.34
CA SER A 270 4.23 28.73 -0.85
C SER A 270 3.49 28.27 -2.11
N VAL A 271 3.28 26.96 -2.29
CA VAL A 271 2.51 26.41 -3.42
C VAL A 271 1.06 26.89 -3.36
N VAL A 272 0.43 26.85 -2.18
CA VAL A 272 -0.95 27.34 -2.00
C VAL A 272 -1.03 28.84 -2.27
N GLN A 273 -0.06 29.63 -1.78
CA GLN A 273 0.01 31.06 -2.05
C GLN A 273 0.16 31.36 -3.54
N GLU A 274 0.99 30.61 -4.26
CA GLU A 274 1.16 30.75 -5.70
C GLU A 274 -0.14 30.43 -6.44
N GLN A 275 -0.82 29.34 -6.09
CA GLN A 275 -2.11 28.97 -6.68
C GLN A 275 -3.18 30.03 -6.44
N ILE A 276 -3.29 30.55 -5.21
CA ILE A 276 -4.24 31.62 -4.88
C ILE A 276 -3.91 32.90 -5.65
N SER A 277 -2.63 33.28 -5.73
CA SER A 277 -2.20 34.46 -6.47
C SER A 277 -2.53 34.35 -7.96
N GLN A 278 -2.29 33.18 -8.57
CA GLN A 278 -2.64 32.92 -9.97
C GLN A 278 -4.15 33.04 -10.21
N GLN A 279 -4.98 32.49 -9.32
CA GLN A 279 -6.44 32.60 -9.41
C GLN A 279 -6.94 34.05 -9.26
N VAL A 280 -6.36 34.82 -8.33
CA VAL A 280 -6.71 36.23 -8.14
C VAL A 280 -6.32 37.07 -9.36
N SER A 281 -5.15 36.84 -9.95
CA SER A 281 -4.75 37.50 -11.19
C SER A 281 -5.67 37.15 -12.36
N GLN A 282 -6.10 35.90 -12.49
CA GLN A 282 -7.06 35.50 -13.54
C GLN A 282 -8.43 36.17 -13.38
N LEU A 283 -8.90 36.39 -12.15
CA LEU A 283 -10.16 37.10 -11.89
C LEU A 283 -10.07 38.60 -12.20
N GLN A 284 -8.90 39.23 -12.03
CA GLN A 284 -8.68 40.64 -12.36
C GLN A 284 -8.65 40.93 -13.88
N PHE A 285 -8.47 39.92 -14.73
CA PHE A 285 -8.54 40.06 -16.20
C PHE A 285 -9.93 39.74 -16.79
N VAL A 286 -10.91 39.38 -15.95
CA VAL A 286 -12.29 39.04 -16.37
C VAL A 286 -13.30 40.13 -15.99
N CYS A 287 -12.86 41.24 -15.37
CA CYS A 287 -13.62 42.47 -15.18
C CYS A 287 -13.05 43.61 -16.02
#